data_AF-A0A3B9L4W2-F1
#
_entry.id   AF-A0A3B9L4W2-F1
#
_cell.length_a   1.000
_cell.length_b   1.000
_cell.length_c   1.000
_cell.angle_alpha   90.00
_cell.angle_beta   90.00
_cell.angle_gamma   90.00
#
_symmetry.space_group_name_H-M   'P 1'
#
loop_
_entity.id
_entity.type
_entity.pdbx_description
1 polymer ?
#
loop_
_entity_poly.entity_id
_entity_poly.type
_entity_poly.pdbx_seq_one_letter_code
_entity_poly.pdbx_strand_id
1 'polypeptide(L)'
;MKNVVRYGLPLLVVIAIGAYWYDINSESEVSPTRTLLDHMGDECELIAEKAALKLPEALPFQKMEKIARKLRVLETCMNDRGFVENPAWVKYAQPIAQKVAAQSKI
;
A
#
# COMPACT_ATOMS: atom_id res chain seq x y z
N MET A 1 -40.04 -35.51 -20.32
CA MET A 1 -40.11 -34.07 -19.95
C MET A 1 -40.18 -33.82 -18.44
N LYS A 2 -40.98 -34.55 -17.64
CA LYS A 2 -41.08 -34.38 -16.17
C LYS A 2 -39.74 -34.45 -15.41
N ASN A 3 -38.83 -35.36 -15.82
CA ASN A 3 -37.55 -35.54 -15.12
C ASN A 3 -36.55 -34.40 -15.39
N VAL A 4 -36.60 -33.81 -16.59
CA VAL A 4 -35.77 -32.66 -16.96
C VAL A 4 -36.21 -31.42 -16.18
N VAL A 5 -37.52 -31.23 -15.99
CA VAL A 5 -38.07 -30.14 -15.16
C VAL A 5 -37.76 -30.37 -13.67
N ARG A 6 -37.80 -31.62 -13.20
CA ARG A 6 -37.58 -31.95 -11.78
C ARG A 6 -36.14 -31.72 -11.32
N TYR A 7 -35.16 -31.83 -12.21
CA TYR A 7 -33.75 -31.56 -11.89
C TYR A 7 -33.24 -30.23 -12.45
N GLY A 8 -33.88 -29.67 -13.50
CA GLY A 8 -33.52 -28.36 -14.06
C GLY A 8 -33.91 -27.19 -13.16
N LEU A 9 -35.06 -27.27 -12.49
CA LEU A 9 -35.51 -26.22 -11.57
C LEU A 9 -34.59 -26.04 -10.35
N PRO A 10 -34.22 -27.09 -9.59
CA PRO A 10 -33.29 -26.91 -8.47
C PRO A 10 -31.89 -26.46 -8.91
N LEU A 11 -31.43 -26.90 -10.09
CA LEU A 11 -30.14 -26.48 -10.65
C LEU A 11 -30.12 -24.96 -10.93
N LEU A 12 -31.19 -24.44 -11.55
CA LEU A 12 -31.33 -23.01 -11.81
C LEU A 12 -31.37 -22.17 -10.53
N VAL A 13 -32.04 -22.68 -9.48
CA VAL A 13 -32.09 -22.00 -8.18
C VAL A 13 -30.70 -21.92 -7.55
N VAL A 14 -29.93 -23.01 -7.59
CA VAL A 14 -28.55 -23.00 -7.06
C VAL A 14 -27.65 -22.02 -7.83
N ILE A 15 -27.77 -21.97 -9.16
CA ILE A 15 -27.00 -21.02 -9.98
C ILE A 15 -27.40 -19.58 -9.68
N ALA A 16 -28.70 -19.29 -9.54
CA ALA A 16 -29.19 -17.95 -9.21
C ALA A 16 -28.71 -17.49 -7.82
N ILE A 17 -28.73 -18.39 -6.83
CA ILE A 17 -28.20 -18.10 -5.50
C ILE A 17 -26.69 -17.84 -5.58
N GLY A 18 -25.93 -18.69 -6.28
CA GLY A 18 -24.49 -18.50 -6.47
C GLY A 18 -24.15 -17.15 -7.13
N ALA A 19 -24.90 -16.76 -8.16
CA ALA A 19 -24.74 -15.47 -8.82
C ALA A 19 -25.07 -14.29 -7.90
N TYR A 20 -26.13 -14.40 -7.09
CA TYR A 20 -26.51 -13.37 -6.11
C TYR A 20 -25.47 -13.19 -5.02
N TRP A 21 -24.91 -14.29 -4.49
CA TRP A 21 -23.82 -14.21 -3.52
C TRP A 21 -22.53 -13.67 -4.13
N TYR A 22 -22.24 -13.99 -5.40
CA TYR A 22 -21.06 -13.46 -6.10
C TYR A 22 -21.16 -11.95 -6.29
N ASP A 23 -22.32 -11.43 -6.68
CA ASP A 23 -22.55 -9.99 -6.87
C ASP A 23 -22.41 -9.22 -5.56
N ILE A 24 -23.00 -9.71 -4.47
CA ILE A 24 -22.90 -9.09 -3.13
C ILE A 24 -21.47 -9.08 -2.58
N ASN A 25 -20.69 -10.14 -2.86
CA ASN A 25 -19.31 -10.24 -2.40
C ASN A 25 -18.31 -9.72 -3.42
N SER A 26 -18.77 -9.21 -4.56
CA SER A 26 -17.91 -8.45 -5.46
C SER A 26 -17.68 -7.09 -4.81
N GLU A 27 -16.58 -6.99 -4.05
CA GLU A 27 -15.99 -5.69 -3.78
C GLU A 27 -15.75 -5.07 -5.15
N SER A 28 -16.56 -4.06 -5.49
CA SER A 28 -16.24 -3.19 -6.61
C SER A 28 -14.86 -2.63 -6.29
N GLU A 29 -13.83 -3.10 -6.99
CA GLU A 29 -12.55 -2.43 -7.01
C GLU A 29 -12.82 -1.05 -7.62
N VAL A 30 -13.22 -0.10 -6.77
CA VAL A 30 -13.18 1.31 -7.08
C VAL A 30 -11.70 1.58 -7.22
N SER A 31 -11.17 1.39 -8.42
CA SER A 31 -9.81 1.78 -8.75
C SER A 31 -9.73 3.25 -8.39
N PRO A 32 -9.06 3.62 -7.29
CA PRO A 32 -9.03 5.00 -6.89
C PRO A 32 -8.39 5.73 -8.06
N THR A 33 -9.06 6.77 -8.58
CA THR A 33 -8.51 7.62 -9.62
C THR A 33 -7.11 8.04 -9.17
N ARG A 34 -6.09 7.41 -9.75
CA ARG A 34 -4.70 7.58 -9.29
C ARG A 34 -4.35 9.05 -9.43
N THR A 35 -4.05 9.68 -8.31
CA THR A 35 -3.65 11.07 -8.32
C THR A 35 -2.22 11.18 -8.86
N LEU A 36 -1.84 12.37 -9.32
CA LEU A 36 -0.46 12.64 -9.71
C LEU A 36 0.52 12.36 -8.56
N LEU A 37 0.08 12.65 -7.32
CA LEU A 37 0.87 12.37 -6.12
C LEU A 37 1.12 10.86 -5.96
N ASP A 38 0.11 10.02 -6.17
CA ASP A 38 0.24 8.56 -6.06
C ASP A 38 1.24 8.02 -7.09
N HIS A 39 1.12 8.46 -8.34
CA HIS A 39 2.03 8.04 -9.40
C HIS A 39 3.49 8.43 -9.11
N MET A 40 3.70 9.68 -8.67
CA MET A 40 5.05 10.18 -8.38
C MET A 40 5.63 9.55 -7.11
N GLY A 41 4.78 9.24 -6.12
CA GLY A 41 5.13 8.47 -4.94
C GLY A 41 5.65 7.08 -5.31
N ASP A 42 4.90 6.34 -6.14
CA ASP A 42 5.27 5.00 -6.60
C ASP A 42 6.62 5.03 -7.38
N GLU A 43 6.82 5.99 -8.27
CA GLU A 43 8.10 6.15 -8.99
C GLU A 43 9.27 6.42 -8.05
N CYS A 44 9.11 7.39 -7.14
CA CYS A 44 10.17 7.78 -6.24
C CYS A 44 10.48 6.69 -5.21
N GLU A 45 9.49 5.89 -4.82
CA GLU A 45 9.69 4.71 -3.98
C GLU A 45 10.59 3.69 -4.68
N LEU A 46 10.32 3.34 -5.94
CA LEU A 46 11.15 2.39 -6.68
C LEU A 46 12.61 2.86 -6.81
N ILE A 47 12.82 4.16 -7.00
CA ILE A 47 14.16 4.77 -7.02
C ILE A 47 14.84 4.63 -5.66
N ALA A 48 14.11 4.94 -4.58
CA ALA A 48 14.62 4.86 -3.22
C ALA A 48 14.98 3.42 -2.82
N GLU A 49 14.17 2.42 -3.20
CA GLU A 49 14.46 1.00 -2.96
C GLU A 49 15.72 0.55 -3.68
N LYS A 50 15.86 0.91 -4.95
CA LYS A 50 17.04 0.58 -5.74
C LYS A 50 18.31 1.20 -5.15
N ALA A 51 18.22 2.41 -4.61
CA ALA A 51 19.33 3.08 -3.94
C ALA A 51 19.75 2.37 -2.63
N ALA A 52 18.78 1.79 -1.90
CA ALA A 52 19.03 1.11 -0.64
C ALA A 52 19.37 -0.39 -0.78
N LEU A 53 19.17 -1.00 -1.96
CA LEU A 53 19.25 -2.45 -2.18
C LEU A 53 20.60 -3.07 -1.76
N LYS A 54 21.70 -2.36 -2.00
CA LYS A 54 23.06 -2.85 -1.72
C LYS A 54 23.56 -2.54 -0.31
N LEU A 55 22.77 -1.88 0.53
CA LEU A 55 23.17 -1.55 1.89
C LEU A 55 23.13 -2.79 2.79
N PRO A 56 24.13 -2.99 3.67
CA PRO A 56 24.13 -4.08 4.62
C PRO A 56 22.96 -3.92 5.61
N GLU A 57 22.48 -5.04 6.16
CA GLU A 57 21.32 -5.06 7.07
C GLU A 57 21.44 -6.11 8.19
N ALA A 58 22.66 -6.58 8.45
CA ALA A 58 22.91 -7.63 9.44
C ALA A 58 22.73 -7.13 10.88
N LEU A 59 23.18 -5.89 11.15
CA LEU A 59 23.13 -5.29 12.48
C LEU A 59 21.90 -4.37 12.62
N PRO A 60 21.33 -4.22 13.84
CA PRO A 60 20.16 -3.37 14.06
C PRO A 60 20.32 -1.93 13.54
N PHE A 61 21.48 -1.30 13.77
CA PHE A 61 21.73 0.06 13.28
C PHE A 61 21.82 0.13 11.75
N GLN A 62 22.28 -0.93 11.08
CA GLN A 62 22.38 -0.97 9.62
C GLN A 62 21.00 -1.02 8.96
N LYS A 63 20.04 -1.73 9.57
CA LYS A 63 18.63 -1.70 9.16
C LYS A 63 18.07 -0.27 9.24
N MET A 64 18.36 0.42 10.34
CA MET A 64 17.94 1.82 10.52
C MET A 64 18.61 2.76 9.51
N GLU A 65 19.90 2.58 9.24
CA GLU A 65 20.63 3.35 8.22
C GLU A 65 20.06 3.11 6.81
N LYS A 66 19.75 1.85 6.47
CA LYS A 66 19.13 1.49 5.20
C LYS A 66 17.79 2.19 5.00
N ILE A 67 16.94 2.18 6.03
CA ILE A 67 15.65 2.88 6.02
C ILE A 67 15.88 4.40 5.90
N ALA A 68 16.79 4.97 6.68
CA ALA A 68 17.09 6.41 6.65
C ALA A 68 17.58 6.86 5.26
N ARG A 69 18.44 6.05 4.61
CA ARG A 69 18.90 6.32 3.23
C ARG A 69 17.77 6.18 2.21
N LYS A 70 16.89 5.16 2.32
CA LYS A 70 15.69 5.03 1.47
C LYS A 70 14.84 6.30 1.59
N LEU A 71 14.50 6.72 2.82
CA LEU A 71 13.66 7.90 3.06
C LEU A 71 14.28 9.20 2.50
N ARG A 72 15.60 9.39 2.67
CA ARG A 72 16.26 10.58 2.13
C ARG A 72 16.21 10.65 0.60
N VAL A 73 16.37 9.51 -0.09
CA VAL A 73 16.25 9.45 -1.55
C VAL A 73 14.81 9.71 -1.98
N LEU A 74 13.83 9.12 -1.29
CA LEU A 74 12.42 9.37 -1.53
C LEU A 74 12.07 10.85 -1.39
N GLU A 75 12.44 11.47 -0.27
CA GLU A 75 12.21 12.90 0.01
C GLU A 75 12.84 13.79 -1.06
N THR A 76 14.09 13.53 -1.41
CA THR A 76 14.78 14.29 -2.47
C THR A 76 14.06 14.15 -3.80
N CYS A 77 13.69 12.93 -4.19
CA CYS A 77 13.00 12.63 -5.44
C CYS A 77 11.64 13.33 -5.55
N MET A 78 10.88 13.37 -4.44
CA MET A 78 9.59 14.04 -4.36
C MET A 78 9.75 15.57 -4.42
N ASN A 79 10.72 16.12 -3.67
CA ASN A 79 11.02 17.54 -3.68
C ASN A 79 11.47 18.03 -5.08
N ASP A 80 12.31 17.25 -5.79
CA ASP A 80 12.74 17.55 -7.16
C ASP A 80 11.57 17.58 -8.15
N ARG A 81 10.49 16.85 -7.86
CA ARG A 81 9.23 16.82 -8.62
C ARG A 81 8.21 17.88 -8.15
N GLY A 82 8.58 18.73 -7.19
CA GLY A 82 7.75 19.81 -6.69
C GLY A 82 6.75 19.40 -5.60
N PHE A 83 6.86 18.19 -5.05
CA PHE A 83 6.04 17.75 -3.92
C PHE A 83 6.75 18.05 -2.61
N VAL A 84 6.09 18.83 -1.75
CA VAL A 84 6.60 19.18 -0.42
C VAL A 84 5.83 18.39 0.63
N GLU A 85 6.53 17.94 1.67
CA GLU A 85 5.90 17.24 2.78
C GLU A 85 4.83 18.12 3.46
N ASN A 86 3.70 17.51 3.81
CA ASN A 86 2.62 18.22 4.47
C ASN A 86 3.05 18.68 5.88
N PRO A 87 3.08 20.00 6.18
CA PRO A 87 3.55 20.50 7.47
C PRO A 87 2.65 20.07 8.64
N ALA A 88 1.36 19.82 8.41
CA ALA A 88 0.46 19.31 9.44
C ALA A 88 0.83 17.87 9.84
N TRP A 89 1.24 17.06 8.87
CA TRP A 89 1.74 15.71 9.11
C TRP A 89 3.05 15.75 9.89
N VAL A 90 4.01 16.59 9.50
CA VAL A 90 5.28 16.75 10.21
C VAL A 90 5.06 17.10 11.67
N LYS A 91 4.19 18.09 11.95
CA LYS A 91 3.87 18.52 13.32
C LYS A 91 3.27 17.39 14.16
N TYR A 92 2.47 16.52 13.56
CA TYR A 92 1.89 15.36 14.21
C TYR A 92 2.93 14.24 14.46
N ALA A 93 3.74 13.94 13.44
CA ALA A 93 4.68 12.81 13.46
C ALA A 93 5.94 13.09 14.29
N GLN A 94 6.42 14.33 14.31
CA GLN A 94 7.66 14.71 15.00
C GLN A 94 7.72 14.30 16.49
N PRO A 95 6.72 14.59 17.34
CA PRO A 95 6.76 14.15 18.74
C PRO A 95 6.70 12.62 18.89
N ILE A 96 6.09 11.90 17.94
CA ILE A 96 6.08 10.43 17.92
C ILE A 96 7.48 9.91 17.62
N ALA A 97 8.12 10.45 16.58
CA ALA A 97 9.50 10.11 16.21
C ALA A 97 10.48 10.40 17.35
N GLN A 98 10.34 11.53 18.06
CA GLN A 98 11.17 11.85 19.23
C GLN A 98 11.00 10.86 20.38
N LYS A 99 9.75 10.46 20.69
CA LYS A 99 9.49 9.43 21.71
C LYS A 99 10.11 8.09 21.35
N VAL A 100 9.96 7.67 20.09
CA VAL A 100 10.54 6.42 19.60
C VAL A 100 12.06 6.50 19.68
N ALA A 101 12.67 7.59 19.21
CA ALA A 101 14.12 7.80 19.25
C ALA A 101 14.68 7.72 20.69
N ALA A 102 13.99 8.33 21.67
CA ALA A 102 14.39 8.27 23.07
C ALA A 102 14.27 6.86 23.70
N GLN A 103 13.36 6.03 23.18
CA GLN A 103 13.15 4.66 23.66
C GLN A 103 14.07 3.64 22.99
N SER A 104 14.42 3.87 21.72
CA SER A 104 15.35 3.06 20.96
C SER A 104 16.76 3.24 21.50
N LYS A 105 17.20 2.32 22.36
CA LYS A 105 18.60 2.13 22.75
C LYS A 105 19.33 1.44 21.59
N ILE A 106 19.63 2.18 20.53
CA ILE A 106 20.50 1.74 19.44
C ILE A 106 21.93 2.16 19.77
#